data_AF-A0A915MVR3-F1
#
_entry.id   AF-A0A915MVR3-F1
#
_cell.length_a   1.000
_cell.length_b   1.000
_cell.length_c   1.000
_cell.angle_alpha   90.00
_cell.angle_beta   90.00
_cell.angle_gamma   90.00
#
_symmetry.space_group_name_H-M   'P 1'
#
loop_
_entity.id
_entity.type
_entity.pdbx_description
1 polymer ?
#
loop_
_entity_poly.entity_id
_entity_poly.type
_entity_poly.pdbx_seq_one_letter_code
_entity_poly.pdbx_strand_id
1 'polypeptide(L)'
;MSLDNSNLNEDQQWFDNVENFRPLRGGRHEAEKKFQKELLEADKQEDPLASMCNYVAWFEEHFPSGKRNFFYPILYKICVTYCNMDIYKNDERLLKIWLKLAENFPESSLAVMEFAYLKGSCRNLAKFYICWSEMYQSIEWWNKAREKLQLALKMNAVPLDLVHKASDELESNIMSMCKQNPENPLDNEDFDDSVESARTTFSRLRGIGRLHFAPIIRLPQGPPGVLSFYLNGLADFRISYIEFMSTLGCED
;
A
#
# COMPACT_ATOMS: atom_id res chain seq x y z
N MET A 1 -21.30 31.94 7.02
CA MET A 1 -21.17 30.62 6.37
C MET A 1 -20.06 29.90 7.07
N SER A 2 -20.46 29.16 8.10
CA SER A 2 -19.60 28.38 8.99
C SER A 2 -19.24 27.07 8.29
N LEU A 3 -17.94 26.87 8.05
CA LEU A 3 -17.42 25.62 7.52
C LEU A 3 -17.55 24.56 8.61
N ASP A 4 -18.27 23.50 8.28
CA ASP A 4 -18.51 22.34 9.14
C ASP A 4 -17.17 21.63 9.41
N ASN A 5 -16.82 21.56 10.69
CA ASN A 5 -15.50 21.21 11.20
C ASN A 5 -15.52 19.78 11.80
N SER A 6 -16.45 18.94 11.34
CA SER A 6 -16.78 17.65 11.95
C SER A 6 -15.97 16.47 11.41
N ASN A 7 -15.40 16.55 10.21
CA ASN A 7 -14.61 15.46 9.60
C ASN A 7 -13.12 15.44 9.97
N LEU A 8 -12.65 16.35 10.83
CA LEU A 8 -11.25 16.35 11.33
C LEU A 8 -11.06 15.48 12.57
N ASN A 9 -12.12 14.90 13.13
CA ASN A 9 -12.08 14.27 14.45
C ASN A 9 -11.75 12.77 14.41
N GLU A 10 -12.06 12.08 13.30
CA GLU A 10 -11.76 10.65 13.11
C GLU A 10 -10.29 10.42 12.76
N ASP A 11 -9.72 11.25 11.88
CA ASP A 11 -8.28 11.25 11.57
C ASP A 11 -7.45 11.53 12.84
N GLN A 12 -7.96 12.36 13.76
CA GLN A 12 -7.35 12.65 15.05
C GLN A 12 -7.35 11.43 16.00
N GLN A 13 -8.43 10.63 15.97
CA GLN A 13 -8.62 9.48 16.84
C GLN A 13 -7.57 8.38 16.62
N TRP A 14 -7.06 8.27 15.38
CA TRP A 14 -5.93 7.39 15.06
C TRP A 14 -4.61 7.87 15.69
N PHE A 15 -4.38 9.18 15.79
CA PHE A 15 -3.23 9.76 16.48
C PHE A 15 -3.30 9.62 18.00
N ASP A 16 -4.51 9.56 18.58
CA ASP A 16 -4.68 9.37 20.02
C ASP A 16 -4.43 7.91 20.45
N ASN A 17 -4.55 6.95 19.52
CA ASN A 17 -4.29 5.52 19.75
C ASN A 17 -2.79 5.14 19.62
N VAL A 18 -1.90 6.14 19.59
CA VAL A 18 -0.45 6.01 19.41
C VAL A 18 0.27 5.35 20.62
N GLU A 19 -0.46 5.16 21.72
CA GLU A 19 0.00 4.45 22.93
C GLU A 19 0.08 2.91 22.77
N ASN A 20 -0.61 2.32 21.77
CA ASN A 20 -0.55 0.87 21.52
C ASN A 20 0.69 0.42 20.72
N PHE A 21 1.53 1.34 20.24
CA PHE A 21 2.80 1.00 19.60
C PHE A 21 3.90 0.76 20.64
N ARG A 22 4.41 -0.47 20.71
CA ARG A 22 5.49 -0.90 21.63
C ARG A 22 6.55 0.19 21.81
N PRO A 23 6.94 0.56 23.05
CA PRO A 23 7.99 1.54 23.27
C PRO A 23 9.33 1.04 22.74
N LEU A 24 9.79 1.64 21.64
CA LEU A 24 11.14 1.42 21.11
C LEU A 24 12.13 2.35 21.81
N ARG A 25 13.25 1.77 22.27
CA ARG A 25 14.39 2.46 22.89
C ARG A 25 14.83 3.67 22.05
N GLY A 26 14.75 4.88 22.64
CA GLY A 26 15.50 6.09 22.25
C GLY A 26 15.17 6.73 20.89
N GLY A 27 14.90 8.04 20.87
CA GLY A 27 14.81 8.86 19.65
C GLY A 27 13.43 8.99 19.00
N ARG A 28 12.41 8.20 19.37
CA ARG A 28 11.02 8.38 18.90
C ARG A 28 10.46 9.74 19.35
N HIS A 29 10.55 10.02 20.65
CA HIS A 29 10.08 11.29 21.22
C HIS A 29 10.85 12.51 20.69
N GLU A 30 12.11 12.34 20.33
CA GLU A 30 12.92 13.41 19.75
C GLU A 30 12.46 13.75 18.34
N ALA A 31 12.27 12.74 17.49
CA ALA A 31 11.74 12.90 16.15
C ALA A 31 10.32 13.49 16.17
N GLU A 32 9.43 12.99 17.04
CA GLU A 32 8.09 13.53 17.19
C GLU A 32 8.11 15.00 17.63
N LYS A 33 8.89 15.35 18.65
CA LYS A 33 9.02 16.75 19.11
C LYS A 33 9.55 17.65 18.00
N LYS A 34 10.53 17.17 17.23
CA LYS A 34 11.06 17.93 16.10
C LYS A 34 10.00 18.09 15.01
N PHE A 35 9.27 17.04 14.67
CA PHE A 35 8.19 17.10 13.69
C PHE A 35 7.13 18.14 14.06
N GLN A 36 6.65 18.13 15.31
CA GLN A 36 5.67 19.09 15.79
C GLN A 36 6.20 20.53 15.73
N LYS A 37 7.47 20.73 16.06
CA LYS A 37 8.12 22.04 15.95
C LYS A 37 8.18 22.50 14.49
N GLU A 38 8.66 21.66 13.59
CA GLU A 38 8.77 21.97 12.15
C GLU A 38 7.39 22.25 11.55
N LEU A 39 6.35 21.51 11.95
CA LEU A 39 4.99 21.73 11.49
C LEU A 39 4.46 23.12 11.89
N LEU A 40 4.70 23.53 13.15
CA LEU A 40 4.33 24.87 13.64
C LEU A 40 5.13 26.00 12.99
N GLU A 41 6.38 25.73 12.60
CA GLU A 41 7.22 26.68 11.90
C GLU A 41 6.85 26.78 10.41
N ALA A 42 6.46 25.67 9.80
CA ALA A 42 6.04 25.58 8.40
C ALA A 42 4.81 26.47 8.14
N ASP A 43 3.82 26.51 9.05
CA ASP A 43 2.64 27.38 8.91
C ASP A 43 2.97 28.89 8.79
N LYS A 44 4.17 29.29 9.18
CA LYS A 44 4.64 30.69 9.12
C LYS A 44 5.50 30.98 7.88
N GLN A 45 5.85 29.95 7.11
CA GLN A 45 6.70 30.06 5.93
C GLN A 45 5.85 30.16 4.66
N GLU A 46 6.45 30.69 3.60
CA GLU A 46 5.80 30.78 2.28
C GLU A 46 5.64 29.40 1.62
N ASP A 47 6.58 28.47 1.88
CA ASP A 47 6.56 27.09 1.37
C ASP A 47 6.65 26.06 2.52
N PRO A 48 5.53 25.77 3.19
CA PRO A 48 5.49 24.77 4.26
C PRO A 48 5.86 23.34 3.81
N LEU A 49 5.68 22.98 2.53
CA LEU A 49 6.05 21.65 2.04
C LEU A 49 7.58 21.46 2.02
N ALA A 50 8.35 22.52 1.74
CA ALA A 50 9.80 22.48 1.78
C ALA A 50 10.33 22.07 3.16
N SER A 51 9.76 22.61 4.24
CA SER A 51 10.17 22.26 5.60
C SER A 51 9.86 20.83 5.96
N MET A 52 8.74 20.29 5.46
CA MET A 52 8.43 18.87 5.61
C MET A 52 9.39 17.98 4.83
N CYS A 53 9.82 18.40 3.64
CA CYS A 53 10.84 17.70 2.87
C CYS A 53 12.19 17.68 3.63
N ASN A 54 12.58 18.80 4.25
CA ASN A 54 13.78 18.88 5.08
C ASN A 54 13.67 17.99 6.32
N TYR A 55 12.50 17.94 6.96
CA TYR A 55 12.25 17.03 8.07
C TYR A 55 12.36 15.56 7.65
N VAL A 56 11.76 15.19 6.52
CA VAL A 56 11.85 13.84 5.94
C VAL A 56 13.31 13.45 5.68
N ALA A 57 14.10 14.33 5.07
CA ALA A 57 15.53 14.10 4.84
C ALA A 57 16.30 13.94 6.16
N TRP A 58 16.07 14.85 7.13
CA TRP A 58 16.66 14.77 8.47
C TRP A 58 16.34 13.44 9.15
N PHE A 59 15.09 12.97 9.06
CA PHE A 59 14.67 11.72 9.67
C PHE A 59 15.45 10.53 9.09
N GLU A 60 15.62 10.48 7.77
CA GLU A 60 16.37 9.41 7.11
C GLU A 60 17.85 9.39 7.49
N GLU A 61 18.47 10.57 7.62
CA GLU A 61 19.85 10.70 8.08
C GLU A 61 20.03 10.27 9.55
N HIS A 62 19.06 10.57 10.41
CA HIS A 62 19.15 10.30 11.84
C HIS A 62 18.70 8.87 12.21
N PHE A 63 17.90 8.22 11.37
CA PHE A 63 17.35 6.88 11.61
C PHE A 63 17.54 5.92 10.42
N PRO A 64 18.79 5.58 10.04
CA PRO A 64 19.08 4.73 8.88
C PRO A 64 18.55 3.29 9.02
N SER A 65 18.43 2.76 10.25
CA SER A 65 18.13 1.34 10.51
C SER A 65 16.64 1.00 10.69
N GLY A 66 15.73 1.71 10.05
CA GLY A 66 14.39 1.17 9.80
C GLY A 66 13.39 1.30 10.96
N LYS A 67 13.16 2.52 11.43
CA LYS A 67 11.93 2.83 12.18
C LYS A 67 10.73 3.02 11.23
N ARG A 68 10.53 2.12 10.26
CA ARG A 68 9.46 2.21 9.24
C ARG A 68 8.09 2.42 9.87
N ASN A 69 7.78 1.64 10.92
CA ASN A 69 6.52 1.73 11.67
C ASN A 69 6.29 3.11 12.32
N PHE A 70 7.36 3.84 12.65
CA PHE A 70 7.24 5.18 13.22
C PHE A 70 7.29 6.27 12.14
N PHE A 71 7.99 6.03 11.04
CA PHE A 71 8.07 6.98 9.94
C PHE A 71 6.78 7.06 9.14
N TYR A 72 6.11 5.91 8.97
CA TYR A 72 4.85 5.80 8.24
C TYR A 72 3.78 6.79 8.76
N PRO A 73 3.45 6.86 10.06
CA PRO A 73 2.50 7.86 10.58
C PRO A 73 2.85 9.31 10.25
N ILE A 74 4.13 9.65 10.28
CA ILE A 74 4.59 11.01 9.98
C ILE A 74 4.43 11.31 8.49
N LEU A 75 4.87 10.39 7.63
CA LEU A 75 4.69 10.49 6.17
C LEU A 75 3.21 10.60 5.81
N TYR A 76 2.35 9.78 6.40
CA TYR A 76 0.90 9.81 6.18
C TYR A 76 0.32 11.17 6.55
N LYS A 77 0.68 11.69 7.73
CA LYS A 77 0.23 13.01 8.19
C LYS A 77 0.65 14.12 7.23
N ILE A 78 1.89 14.10 6.74
CA ILE A 78 2.38 15.06 5.74
C ILE A 78 1.53 14.92 4.47
N CYS A 79 1.39 13.71 3.92
CA CYS A 79 0.62 13.48 2.70
C CYS A 79 -0.82 14.01 2.80
N VAL A 80 -1.55 13.67 3.86
CA VAL A 80 -2.96 14.09 4.05
C VAL A 80 -3.09 15.60 4.27
N THR A 81 -2.12 16.22 4.95
CA THR A 81 -2.13 17.67 5.19
C THR A 81 -1.92 18.44 3.88
N TYR A 82 -0.92 18.06 3.08
CA TYR A 82 -0.53 18.83 1.89
C TYR A 82 -1.26 18.40 0.62
N CYS A 83 -1.88 17.21 0.54
CA CYS A 83 -2.65 16.82 -0.64
C CYS A 83 -3.90 17.67 -0.87
N ASN A 84 -4.46 18.25 0.21
CA ASN A 84 -5.64 19.09 0.15
C ASN A 84 -5.32 20.52 -0.33
N MET A 85 -4.05 20.93 -0.30
CA MET A 85 -3.62 22.25 -0.73
C MET A 85 -3.40 22.27 -2.25
N ASP A 86 -4.17 23.10 -2.96
CA ASP A 86 -4.11 23.19 -4.43
C ASP A 86 -2.71 23.48 -4.98
N ILE A 87 -1.92 24.28 -4.24
CA ILE A 87 -0.55 24.64 -4.61
C ILE A 87 0.41 23.44 -4.69
N TYR A 88 0.14 22.37 -3.95
CA TYR A 88 1.01 21.18 -3.89
C TYR A 88 0.41 19.97 -4.59
N LYS A 89 -0.81 20.06 -5.13
CA LYS A 89 -1.51 18.93 -5.74
C LYS A 89 -0.68 18.20 -6.80
N ASN A 90 0.13 18.90 -7.57
CA ASN A 90 0.98 18.31 -8.62
C ASN A 90 2.47 18.61 -8.40
N ASP A 91 2.90 18.79 -7.14
CA ASP A 91 4.30 19.01 -6.80
C ASP A 91 5.07 17.68 -6.76
N GLU A 92 6.21 17.61 -7.47
CA GLU A 92 7.07 16.43 -7.48
C GLU A 92 7.63 16.08 -6.09
N ARG A 93 7.78 17.06 -5.21
CA ARG A 93 8.22 16.85 -3.83
C ARG A 93 7.18 16.05 -3.04
N LEU A 94 5.91 16.39 -3.20
CA LEU A 94 4.82 15.65 -2.58
C LEU A 94 4.74 14.23 -3.12
N LEU A 95 4.93 14.04 -4.43
CA LEU A 95 5.02 12.71 -5.03
C LEU A 95 6.13 11.86 -4.40
N LYS A 96 7.32 12.42 -4.15
CA LYS A 96 8.41 11.69 -3.48
C LYS A 96 8.01 11.22 -2.08
N ILE A 97 7.24 12.01 -1.34
CA ILE A 97 6.76 11.64 0.00
C ILE A 97 5.71 10.51 -0.09
N TRP A 98 4.80 10.58 -1.07
CA TRP A 98 3.86 9.47 -1.35
C TRP A 98 4.57 8.16 -1.68
N LEU A 99 5.60 8.20 -2.53
CA LEU A 99 6.39 7.02 -2.87
C LEU A 99 7.13 6.47 -1.64
N LYS A 100 7.73 7.34 -0.83
CA LYS A 100 8.34 6.94 0.45
C LYS A 100 7.33 6.31 1.40
N LEU A 101 6.09 6.80 1.44
CA LEU A 101 5.03 6.21 2.25
C LEU A 101 4.73 4.77 1.78
N ALA A 102 4.59 4.56 0.46
CA ALA A 102 4.37 3.25 -0.13
C ALA A 102 5.54 2.28 0.13
N GLU A 103 6.79 2.75 0.04
CA GLU A 103 7.99 1.96 0.35
C GLU A 103 8.07 1.53 1.83
N ASN A 104 7.57 2.38 2.74
CA ASN A 104 7.52 2.08 4.17
C ASN A 104 6.36 1.13 4.54
N PHE A 105 5.42 0.88 3.62
CA PHE A 105 4.30 -0.04 3.80
C PHE A 105 4.07 -0.95 2.58
N PRO A 106 4.99 -1.89 2.31
CA PRO A 106 5.00 -2.66 1.05
C PRO A 106 3.74 -3.51 0.85
N GLU A 107 3.18 -4.07 1.93
CA GLU A 107 1.98 -4.92 1.91
C GLU A 107 0.73 -4.21 1.38
N SER A 108 0.66 -2.88 1.50
CA SER A 108 -0.46 -2.09 0.95
C SER A 108 0.03 -0.90 0.13
N SER A 109 1.19 -1.05 -0.49
CA SER A 109 1.81 -0.01 -1.30
C SER A 109 0.91 0.40 -2.48
N LEU A 110 0.20 -0.54 -3.10
CA LEU A 110 -0.82 -0.25 -4.12
C LEU A 110 -1.99 0.58 -3.57
N ALA A 111 -2.45 0.28 -2.35
CA ALA A 111 -3.53 1.03 -1.70
C ALA A 111 -3.12 2.48 -1.38
N VAL A 112 -1.84 2.71 -1.04
CA VAL A 112 -1.29 4.06 -0.86
C VAL A 112 -1.37 4.86 -2.16
N MET A 113 -1.01 4.26 -3.30
CA MET A 113 -1.10 4.93 -4.61
C MET A 113 -2.55 5.20 -5.01
N GLU A 114 -3.45 4.24 -4.77
CA GLU A 114 -4.89 4.43 -5.00
C GLU A 114 -5.45 5.56 -4.13
N PHE A 115 -5.09 5.61 -2.84
CA PHE A 115 -5.49 6.66 -1.93
C PHE A 115 -4.99 8.04 -2.38
N ALA A 116 -3.73 8.15 -2.81
CA ALA A 116 -3.17 9.38 -3.37
C ALA A 116 -3.97 9.84 -4.60
N TYR A 117 -4.31 8.90 -5.49
CA TYR A 117 -5.15 9.18 -6.65
C TYR A 117 -6.54 9.65 -6.24
N LEU A 118 -7.22 8.98 -5.29
CA LEU A 118 -8.55 9.36 -4.81
C LEU A 118 -8.57 10.77 -4.20
N LYS A 119 -7.55 11.12 -3.42
CA LYS A 119 -7.37 12.47 -2.85
C LYS A 119 -7.07 13.57 -3.89
N GLY A 120 -6.84 13.20 -5.15
CA GLY A 120 -6.54 14.18 -6.19
C GLY A 120 -5.08 14.64 -6.22
N SER A 121 -4.19 13.90 -5.54
CA SER A 121 -2.77 14.22 -5.49
C SER A 121 -2.02 13.59 -6.67
N CYS A 122 -1.06 14.32 -7.20
CA CYS A 122 -0.09 13.92 -8.21
C CYS A 122 -0.67 13.44 -9.54
N ARG A 123 -1.95 13.71 -9.83
CA ARG A 123 -2.66 13.21 -11.03
C ARG A 123 -2.10 13.73 -12.36
N ASN A 124 -1.36 14.84 -12.37
CA ASN A 124 -0.78 15.36 -13.61
C ASN A 124 0.68 14.92 -13.81
N LEU A 125 1.26 14.14 -12.90
CA LEU A 125 2.67 13.73 -12.96
C LEU A 125 2.77 12.36 -13.62
N ALA A 126 3.49 12.27 -14.76
CA ALA A 126 3.71 10.99 -15.44
C ALA A 126 4.36 9.95 -14.51
N LYS A 127 5.33 10.39 -13.72
CA LYS A 127 6.06 9.55 -12.76
C LYS A 127 5.14 8.85 -11.76
N PHE A 128 4.02 9.47 -11.36
CA PHE A 128 3.06 8.85 -10.45
C PHE A 128 2.48 7.56 -11.03
N TYR A 129 2.01 7.61 -12.27
CA TYR A 129 1.43 6.44 -12.95
C TYR A 129 2.47 5.40 -13.34
N ILE A 130 3.68 5.83 -13.73
CA ILE A 130 4.77 4.92 -14.06
C ILE A 130 5.11 4.06 -12.84
N CYS A 131 5.39 4.69 -11.68
CA CYS A 131 5.66 3.94 -10.45
C CYS A 131 4.47 3.05 -10.06
N TRP A 132 3.23 3.52 -10.19
CA TRP A 132 2.06 2.69 -9.91
C TRP A 132 1.98 1.47 -10.83
N SER A 133 2.30 1.63 -12.12
CA SER A 133 2.36 0.52 -13.08
C SER A 133 3.50 -0.46 -12.77
N GLU A 134 4.67 0.03 -12.36
CA GLU A 134 5.82 -0.79 -11.95
C GLU A 134 5.49 -1.66 -10.73
N MET A 135 4.70 -1.13 -9.80
CA MET A 135 4.23 -1.90 -8.64
C MET A 135 3.34 -3.07 -9.05
N TYR A 136 2.42 -2.86 -10.00
CA TYR A 136 1.63 -3.97 -10.56
C TYR A 136 2.50 -4.97 -11.34
N GLN A 137 3.49 -4.50 -12.10
CA GLN A 137 4.44 -5.38 -12.79
C GLN A 137 5.23 -6.26 -11.81
N SER A 138 5.60 -5.73 -10.64
CA SER A 138 6.31 -6.52 -9.61
C SER A 138 5.47 -7.65 -9.02
N ILE A 139 4.14 -7.56 -9.13
CA ILE A 139 3.17 -8.59 -8.72
C ILE A 139 2.73 -9.43 -9.94
N GLU A 140 3.31 -9.16 -11.12
CA GLU A 140 2.98 -9.79 -12.40
C GLU A 140 1.52 -9.58 -12.84
N TRP A 141 0.88 -8.47 -12.43
CA TRP A 141 -0.46 -8.08 -12.88
C TRP A 141 -0.37 -7.10 -14.05
N TRP A 142 -0.07 -7.65 -15.23
CA TRP A 142 0.23 -6.92 -16.45
C TRP A 142 -0.92 -6.06 -16.99
N ASN A 143 -2.15 -6.57 -16.92
CA ASN A 143 -3.35 -5.87 -17.37
C ASN A 143 -3.62 -4.63 -16.51
N LYS A 144 -3.48 -4.75 -15.19
CA LYS A 144 -3.59 -3.60 -14.27
C LYS A 144 -2.47 -2.59 -14.50
N ALA A 145 -1.24 -3.04 -14.72
CA ALA A 145 -0.13 -2.15 -15.07
C ALA A 145 -0.45 -1.33 -16.33
N ARG A 146 -0.95 -1.98 -17.39
CA ARG A 146 -1.37 -1.33 -18.64
C ARG A 146 -2.49 -0.32 -18.41
N GLU A 147 -3.49 -0.68 -17.59
CA GLU A 147 -4.59 0.21 -17.22
C GLU A 147 -4.09 1.52 -16.60
N LYS A 148 -3.07 1.46 -15.72
CA LYS A 148 -2.52 2.66 -15.07
C LYS A 148 -1.75 3.56 -16.03
N LEU A 149 -1.02 3.00 -16.99
CA LEU A 149 -0.37 3.80 -18.05
C LEU A 149 -1.40 4.44 -19.00
N GLN A 150 -2.47 3.71 -19.35
CA GLN A 150 -3.57 4.29 -20.13
C GLN A 150 -4.29 5.40 -19.35
N LEU A 151 -4.46 5.24 -18.03
CA LEU A 151 -5.02 6.27 -17.17
C LEU A 151 -4.15 7.53 -17.16
N ALA A 152 -2.83 7.39 -17.16
CA ALA A 152 -1.90 8.52 -17.27
C ALA A 152 -2.11 9.33 -18.55
N LEU A 153 -2.30 8.64 -19.68
CA LEU A 153 -2.59 9.29 -20.97
C LEU A 153 -3.95 10.01 -20.93
N LYS A 154 -4.98 9.39 -20.35
CA LYS A 154 -6.31 10.03 -20.16
C LYS A 154 -6.22 11.30 -19.30
N MET A 155 -5.36 11.30 -18.29
CA MET A 155 -5.12 12.45 -17.41
C MET A 155 -4.14 13.48 -17.99
N ASN A 156 -3.60 13.24 -19.19
CA ASN A 156 -2.56 14.06 -19.81
C ASN A 156 -1.36 14.30 -18.88
N ALA A 157 -0.90 13.25 -18.21
CA ALA A 157 0.18 13.32 -17.25
C ALA A 157 1.51 13.71 -17.95
N VAL A 158 2.22 14.70 -17.39
CA VAL A 158 3.42 15.28 -18.01
C VAL A 158 4.69 14.73 -17.34
N PRO A 159 5.75 14.43 -18.11
CA PRO A 159 5.83 14.43 -19.57
C PRO A 159 5.26 13.15 -20.22
N LEU A 160 4.48 13.31 -21.30
CA LEU A 160 3.82 12.20 -22.01
C LEU A 160 4.82 11.22 -22.64
N ASP A 161 5.97 11.72 -23.09
CA ASP A 161 7.03 10.88 -23.68
C ASP A 161 7.51 9.80 -22.71
N LEU A 162 7.56 10.10 -21.40
CA LEU A 162 7.91 9.10 -20.39
C LEU A 162 6.83 8.04 -20.24
N VAL A 163 5.56 8.40 -20.35
CA VAL A 163 4.44 7.44 -20.29
C VAL A 163 4.49 6.50 -21.50
N HIS A 164 4.72 7.04 -22.70
CA HIS A 164 4.87 6.23 -23.91
C HIS A 164 6.05 5.26 -23.80
N LYS A 165 7.22 5.76 -23.36
CA LYS A 165 8.39 4.92 -23.14
C LYS A 165 8.12 3.79 -22.14
N ALA A 166 7.46 4.09 -21.02
CA ALA A 166 7.09 3.08 -20.02
C ALA A 166 6.09 2.06 -20.58
N SER A 167 5.17 2.49 -21.46
CA SER A 167 4.24 1.57 -22.14
C SER A 167 4.98 0.64 -23.10
N ASP A 168 5.92 1.16 -23.89
CA ASP A 168 6.72 0.34 -24.80
C ASP A 168 7.57 -0.69 -24.04
N GLU A 169 8.14 -0.29 -22.90
CA GLU A 169 8.90 -1.17 -22.01
C GLU A 169 8.02 -2.27 -21.42
N LEU A 170 6.82 -1.93 -20.94
CA LEU A 170 5.84 -2.90 -20.44
C LEU A 170 5.50 -3.95 -21.51
N GLU A 171 5.16 -3.52 -22.73
CA GLU A 171 4.83 -4.47 -23.81
C GLU A 171 6.04 -5.32 -24.23
N SER A 172 7.25 -4.77 -24.19
CA SER A 172 8.48 -5.52 -24.45
C SER A 172 8.73 -6.62 -23.41
N ASN A 173 8.50 -6.30 -22.13
CA ASN A 173 8.62 -7.23 -21.02
C ASN A 173 7.59 -8.36 -21.15
N ILE A 174 6.33 -8.00 -21.42
CA ILE A 174 5.24 -8.94 -21.67
C ILE A 174 5.58 -9.89 -22.84
N MET A 175 6.02 -9.35 -23.97
CA MET A 175 6.39 -10.15 -25.14
C MET A 175 7.55 -11.10 -24.86
N SER A 176 8.51 -10.66 -24.05
CA SER A 176 9.65 -11.49 -23.63
C SER A 176 9.20 -12.63 -22.71
N MET A 177 8.27 -12.37 -21.81
CA MET A 177 7.67 -13.37 -20.92
C MET A 177 6.86 -14.42 -21.69
N CYS A 178 5.97 -14.01 -22.60
CA CYS A 178 5.18 -14.95 -23.40
C CYS A 178 6.05 -15.89 -24.27
N LYS A 179 7.23 -15.43 -24.70
CA LYS A 179 8.20 -16.28 -25.43
C LYS A 179 8.87 -17.32 -24.54
N GLN A 180 9.11 -16.97 -23.28
CA GLN A 180 9.77 -17.86 -22.31
C GLN A 180 8.79 -18.86 -21.70
N ASN A 181 7.51 -18.47 -21.54
CA ASN A 181 6.47 -19.29 -20.94
C ASN A 181 5.17 -19.24 -21.75
N PRO A 182 5.05 -20.01 -22.86
CA PRO A 182 3.88 -19.98 -23.73
C PRO A 182 2.64 -20.65 -23.13
N GLU A 183 2.77 -21.42 -22.05
CA GLU A 183 1.68 -22.17 -21.43
C GLU A 183 0.94 -21.39 -20.34
N ASN A 184 1.41 -20.20 -19.97
CA ASN A 184 0.78 -19.35 -18.97
C ASN A 184 0.43 -17.98 -19.60
N PRO A 185 -0.77 -17.83 -20.18
CA PRO A 185 -1.22 -16.56 -20.74
C PRO A 185 -1.24 -15.47 -19.67
N LEU A 186 -0.97 -14.24 -20.09
CA LEU A 186 -1.04 -13.04 -19.23
C LEU A 186 -2.37 -12.98 -18.50
N ASP A 187 -2.32 -12.67 -17.19
CA ASP A 187 -3.46 -12.30 -16.34
C ASP A 187 -4.78 -12.94 -16.79
N ASN A 188 -5.01 -14.19 -16.39
CA ASN A 188 -6.34 -14.77 -16.41
C ASN A 188 -7.22 -13.99 -15.40
N GLU A 189 -7.66 -12.78 -15.78
CA GLU A 189 -8.80 -12.09 -15.14
C GLU A 189 -10.14 -12.70 -15.62
N ASP A 190 -10.13 -13.96 -16.02
CA ASP A 190 -11.32 -14.78 -15.84
C ASP A 190 -11.35 -15.19 -14.38
N PHE A 191 -12.24 -14.53 -13.64
CA PHE A 191 -12.90 -15.12 -12.48
C PHE A 191 -13.65 -16.38 -12.95
N ASP A 192 -12.91 -17.42 -13.36
CA ASP A 192 -13.44 -18.73 -13.64
C ASP A 192 -13.25 -19.58 -12.38
N ASP A 193 -14.33 -19.74 -11.62
CA ASP A 193 -14.47 -20.72 -10.53
C ASP A 193 -14.49 -22.17 -11.07
N SER A 194 -14.13 -22.39 -12.34
CA SER A 194 -14.08 -23.69 -12.96
C SER A 194 -12.64 -24.23 -13.11
N VAL A 195 -12.22 -24.86 -12.00
CA VAL A 195 -11.39 -26.07 -11.91
C VAL A 195 -9.93 -26.02 -12.38
N GLU A 196 -9.07 -25.51 -11.50
CA GLU A 196 -7.80 -26.19 -11.17
C GLU A 196 -7.92 -26.77 -9.75
N SER A 197 -7.40 -27.97 -9.51
CA SER A 197 -7.73 -28.86 -8.38
C SER A 197 -7.41 -28.26 -6.99
N ALA A 198 -8.23 -27.30 -6.56
CA ALA A 198 -8.24 -26.77 -5.22
C ALA A 198 -8.72 -27.86 -4.26
N ARG A 199 -8.14 -27.90 -3.06
CA ARG A 199 -8.72 -28.66 -1.94
C ARG A 199 -10.19 -28.27 -1.85
N THR A 200 -11.08 -29.21 -2.11
CA THR A 200 -12.51 -29.01 -1.93
C THR A 200 -12.77 -28.76 -0.44
N THR A 201 -12.88 -27.48 -0.07
CA THR A 201 -13.17 -27.01 1.29
C THR A 201 -14.50 -27.62 1.74
N PHE A 202 -14.53 -28.20 2.94
CA PHE A 202 -15.69 -28.95 3.47
C PHE A 202 -16.18 -30.14 2.63
N SER A 203 -15.31 -30.73 1.80
CA SER A 203 -15.65 -31.99 1.15
C SER A 203 -15.98 -33.09 2.16
N ARG A 204 -17.05 -33.84 1.88
CA ARG A 204 -17.56 -34.88 2.76
C ARG A 204 -16.52 -36.00 2.85
N LEU A 205 -15.92 -36.17 4.03
CA LEU A 205 -14.97 -37.25 4.30
C LEU A 205 -15.65 -38.60 4.03
N ARG A 206 -15.09 -39.36 3.09
CA ARG A 206 -15.59 -40.72 2.80
C ARG A 206 -15.20 -41.63 3.97
N GLY A 207 -16.20 -42.23 4.62
CA GLY A 207 -15.96 -43.21 5.67
C GLY A 207 -15.27 -44.46 5.14
N ILE A 208 -14.38 -45.03 5.93
CA ILE A 208 -13.58 -46.20 5.56
C ILE A 208 -14.18 -47.44 6.24
N GLY A 209 -14.32 -48.55 5.50
CA GLY A 209 -14.82 -49.84 6.01
C GLY A 209 -16.34 -50.07 5.86
N ARG A 210 -16.84 -51.24 6.32
CA ARG A 210 -18.23 -51.70 6.13
C ARG A 210 -19.30 -50.82 6.80
N LEU A 211 -18.90 -49.94 7.71
CA LEU A 211 -19.79 -49.07 8.48
C LEU A 211 -19.79 -47.62 7.99
N HIS A 212 -19.02 -47.29 6.94
CA HIS A 212 -18.96 -45.97 6.29
C HIS A 212 -18.82 -44.78 7.25
N PHE A 213 -18.10 -44.94 8.37
CA PHE A 213 -17.86 -43.84 9.32
C PHE A 213 -16.47 -43.23 9.12
N ALA A 214 -16.37 -41.91 9.15
CA ALA A 214 -15.09 -41.21 9.19
C ALA A 214 -14.58 -41.20 10.63
N PRO A 215 -13.37 -41.72 10.92
CA PRO A 215 -12.86 -41.77 12.28
C PRO A 215 -12.61 -40.37 12.84
N ILE A 216 -13.07 -40.12 14.07
CA ILE A 216 -12.78 -38.87 14.80
C ILE A 216 -11.39 -38.99 15.41
N ILE A 217 -10.36 -38.60 14.66
CA ILE A 217 -8.98 -38.53 15.15
C ILE A 217 -8.76 -37.11 15.67
N ARG A 218 -8.71 -36.96 17.00
CA ARG A 218 -8.26 -35.71 17.64
C ARG A 218 -6.75 -35.80 17.78
N LEU A 219 -6.01 -35.09 16.93
CA LEU A 219 -4.59 -34.88 17.19
C LEU A 219 -4.47 -33.91 18.37
N PRO A 220 -3.63 -34.20 19.37
CA PRO A 220 -3.38 -33.26 20.45
C PRO A 220 -2.80 -31.98 19.84
N GLN A 221 -3.52 -30.86 20.00
CA GLN A 221 -2.92 -29.55 19.83
C GLN A 221 -1.80 -29.47 20.87
N GLY A 222 -0.57 -29.24 20.42
CA GLY A 222 0.56 -29.02 21.33
C GLY A 222 0.24 -27.87 22.30
N PRO A 223 0.95 -27.80 23.45
CA PRO A 223 0.75 -26.72 24.39
C PRO A 223 0.88 -25.36 23.68
N PRO A 224 0.09 -24.34 24.07
CA PRO A 224 0.10 -23.05 23.42
C PRO A 224 1.51 -22.45 23.44
N GLY A 225 2.12 -22.29 22.25
CA GLY A 225 3.41 -21.63 22.10
C GLY A 225 4.51 -22.36 21.31
N VAL A 226 4.28 -23.57 20.76
CA VAL A 226 5.30 -24.23 19.91
C VAL A 226 4.72 -24.58 18.54
N LEU A 227 5.06 -23.81 17.52
CA LEU A 227 4.81 -24.17 16.12
C LEU A 227 5.79 -25.28 15.73
N SER A 228 5.24 -26.44 15.38
CA SER A 228 5.98 -27.51 14.71
C SER A 228 6.38 -27.03 13.32
N PHE A 229 7.67 -26.74 13.13
CA PHE A 229 8.25 -26.47 11.82
C PHE A 229 8.20 -27.74 10.97
N TYR A 230 7.25 -27.84 10.04
CA TYR A 230 7.45 -28.53 8.77
C TYR A 230 6.50 -27.96 7.69
N LEU A 231 7.13 -27.23 6.76
CA LEU A 231 6.86 -27.10 5.33
C LEU A 231 5.57 -26.42 4.83
N ASN A 232 5.83 -25.21 4.29
CA ASN A 232 5.50 -24.71 2.97
C ASN A 232 4.04 -24.40 2.59
N GLY A 233 3.84 -23.14 2.20
CA GLY A 233 3.06 -22.80 1.01
C GLY A 233 1.90 -21.86 1.25
N LEU A 234 2.10 -20.59 0.87
CA LEU A 234 1.10 -19.60 0.45
C LEU A 234 0.03 -19.25 1.49
N ALA A 235 0.32 -18.20 2.26
CA ALA A 235 -0.73 -17.44 2.92
C ALA A 235 -1.46 -16.60 1.86
N ASP A 236 -2.70 -16.99 1.58
CA ASP A 236 -3.75 -16.14 1.04
C ASP A 236 -3.78 -14.80 1.81
N PHE A 237 -3.36 -13.71 1.16
CA PHE A 237 -3.61 -12.35 1.62
C PHE A 237 -4.72 -11.75 0.79
N ARG A 238 -5.96 -12.05 1.19
CA ARG A 238 -7.16 -11.39 0.69
C ARG A 238 -7.62 -10.36 1.72
N ILE A 239 -6.82 -9.31 1.94
CA ILE A 239 -7.31 -8.12 2.63
C ILE A 239 -8.10 -7.33 1.61
N SER A 240 -9.43 -7.45 1.70
CA SER A 240 -10.34 -6.70 0.83
C SER A 240 -10.37 -5.23 1.28
N TYR A 241 -10.59 -4.31 0.34
CA TYR A 241 -10.74 -2.85 0.54
C TYR A 241 -11.59 -2.45 1.77
N ILE A 242 -12.54 -3.29 2.17
CA ILE A 242 -13.38 -3.12 3.37
C ILE A 242 -12.58 -3.23 4.67
N GLU A 243 -11.59 -4.12 4.78
CA GLU A 243 -10.74 -4.21 5.97
C GLU A 243 -9.76 -3.04 6.07
N PHE A 244 -9.24 -2.53 4.94
CA PHE A 244 -8.43 -1.31 4.90
C PHE A 244 -9.23 -0.09 5.37
N MET A 245 -10.46 0.09 4.87
CA MET A 245 -11.35 1.17 5.33
C MET A 245 -11.83 0.99 6.78
N SER A 246 -12.07 -0.25 7.22
CA SER A 246 -12.48 -0.54 8.60
C SER A 246 -11.34 -0.34 9.61
N THR A 247 -10.08 -0.62 9.22
CA THR A 247 -8.90 -0.21 10.02
C THR A 247 -8.63 1.30 10.00
N LEU A 248 -9.21 2.03 9.05
CA LEU A 248 -9.15 3.49 8.93
C LEU A 248 -10.38 4.20 9.51
N GLY A 249 -11.34 3.47 10.08
CA GLY A 249 -12.44 4.05 10.87
C GLY A 249 -13.44 4.91 10.08
N CYS A 250 -13.50 4.85 8.76
CA CYS A 250 -14.60 5.46 8.00
C CYS A 250 -15.73 4.45 7.83
N GLU A 251 -16.75 4.54 8.68
CA GLU A 251 -18.12 4.10 8.34
C GLU A 251 -18.95 5.33 7.92
N ASP A 252 -19.94 5.09 7.05
CA ASP A 252 -20.66 6.04 6.18
C ASP A 252 -21.15 7.38 6.77
#